data_AF-A0A2X3KA26-F1
#
_entry.id   AF-A0A2X3KA26-F1
#
_cell.length_a   1.000
_cell.length_b   1.000
_cell.length_c   1.000
_cell.angle_alpha   90.00
_cell.angle_beta   90.00
_cell.angle_gamma   90.00
#
_symmetry.space_group_name_H-M   'P 1'
#
loop_
_entity.id
_entity.type
_entity.pdbx_description
1 polymer ?
#
loop_
_entity_poly.entity_id
_entity_poly.type
_entity_poly.pdbx_seq_one_letter_code
_entity_poly.pdbx_strand_id
1 'polypeptide(L)'
;MNFLVGISIDGPQELHDRYRRSNSGNGTFAKVIAAIERLKSYQVEFNTLTVINNVNVHYPLEVYHFLKSIGSKHMQFIELLETGTPNIDFSGHSENTFRIIDFFCASHGLWQVYVNHFYAMG
;
A
#
# COMPACT_ATOMS: atom_id res chain seq x y z
N MET A 1 26.32 -4.90 4.49
CA MET A 1 25.06 -5.40 3.89
C MET A 1 24.03 -4.30 4.03
N ASN A 2 23.62 -3.66 2.94
CA ASN A 2 22.47 -2.75 2.96
C ASN A 2 21.24 -3.59 2.63
N PHE A 3 20.45 -3.96 3.64
CA PHE A 3 19.15 -4.58 3.42
C PHE A 3 18.11 -3.48 3.19
N LEU A 4 17.21 -3.70 2.22
CA LEU A 4 16.08 -2.82 1.96
C LEU A 4 14.91 -3.24 2.86
N VAL A 5 14.44 -2.35 3.74
CA VAL A 5 13.28 -2.63 4.61
C VAL A 5 12.01 -2.15 3.92
N GLY A 6 11.07 -3.08 3.71
CA GLY A 6 9.72 -2.78 3.25
C GLY A 6 8.71 -2.92 4.38
N ILE A 7 7.90 -1.89 4.61
CA ILE A 7 6.86 -1.89 5.64
C ILE A 7 5.48 -1.90 4.99
N SER A 8 4.72 -2.97 5.24
CA SER A 8 3.33 -3.10 4.79
C SER A 8 2.41 -2.17 5.58
N ILE A 9 1.89 -1.12 4.93
CA ILE A 9 0.96 -0.16 5.53
C ILE A 9 0.04 0.45 4.46
N ASP A 10 -1.28 0.49 4.70
CA ASP A 10 -2.29 0.81 3.66
C ASP A 10 -2.88 2.22 3.78
N GLY A 11 -2.38 3.03 4.71
CA GLY A 11 -2.91 4.35 5.04
C GLY A 11 -3.03 4.56 6.55
N PRO A 12 -3.77 5.60 6.98
CA PRO A 12 -4.12 5.83 8.38
C PRO A 12 -4.79 4.62 9.04
N GLN A 13 -4.85 4.65 10.37
CA GLN A 13 -5.29 3.52 11.19
C GLN A 13 -6.59 2.88 10.71
N GLU A 14 -7.60 3.69 10.40
CA GLU A 14 -8.91 3.20 9.96
C GLU A 14 -8.84 2.42 8.62
N LEU A 15 -8.01 2.88 7.69
CA LEU A 15 -7.80 2.23 6.39
C LEU A 15 -6.92 0.98 6.52
N HIS A 16 -5.87 1.03 7.35
CA HIS A 16 -4.95 -0.08 7.56
C HIS A 16 -5.62 -1.24 8.31
N ASP A 17 -6.24 -0.96 9.46
CA ASP A 17 -6.83 -1.99 10.34
C ASP A 17 -8.13 -2.58 9.77
N ARG A 18 -8.66 -2.02 8.67
CA ARG A 18 -9.77 -2.59 7.91
C ARG A 18 -9.47 -4.02 7.47
N TYR A 19 -8.27 -4.24 6.91
CA TYR A 19 -7.85 -5.52 6.36
C TYR A 19 -6.60 -6.10 7.04
N ARG A 20 -5.73 -5.27 7.63
CA ARG A 20 -4.56 -5.76 8.37
C ARG A 20 -4.87 -5.98 9.84
N ARG A 21 -5.27 -7.21 10.15
CA ARG A 21 -5.60 -7.67 11.50
C ARG A 21 -4.72 -8.83 11.91
N SER A 22 -4.43 -8.94 13.21
CA SER A 22 -3.79 -10.12 13.78
C SER A 22 -4.74 -11.32 13.79
N ASN A 23 -4.22 -12.51 14.08
CA ASN A 23 -5.03 -13.72 14.27
C ASN A 23 -6.07 -13.58 15.40
N SER A 24 -5.87 -12.64 16.32
CA SER A 24 -6.83 -12.30 17.38
C SER A 24 -7.88 -11.26 16.95
N GLY A 25 -7.89 -10.86 15.67
CA GLY A 25 -8.83 -9.87 15.10
C GLY A 25 -8.50 -8.40 15.40
N ASN A 26 -7.39 -8.11 16.09
CA ASN A 26 -7.01 -6.74 16.45
C ASN A 26 -6.27 -6.06 15.31
N GLY A 27 -6.45 -4.75 15.19
CA GLY A 27 -5.68 -3.91 14.27
C GLY A 27 -4.16 -4.00 14.52
N THR A 28 -3.37 -3.91 13.45
CA THR A 28 -1.91 -3.96 13.50
C THR A 28 -1.24 -2.61 13.42
N PHE A 29 -1.99 -1.54 13.11
CA PHE A 29 -1.46 -0.20 12.85
C PHE A 29 -0.48 0.28 13.94
N ALA A 30 -0.90 0.23 15.21
CA ALA A 30 -0.08 0.72 16.31
C ALA A 30 1.28 0.01 16.41
N LYS A 31 1.32 -1.30 16.12
CA LYS A 31 2.56 -2.08 16.10
C LYS A 31 3.45 -1.69 14.94
N VAL A 32 2.86 -1.43 13.77
CA VAL A 32 3.59 -0.98 12.57
C VAL A 32 4.20 0.40 12.80
N ILE A 33 3.45 1.36 13.35
CA ILE A 33 3.97 2.69 13.69
C ILE A 33 5.11 2.59 14.71
N ALA A 34 4.95 1.79 15.77
CA ALA A 34 6.02 1.57 16.74
C ALA A 34 7.29 0.97 16.09
N ALA A 35 7.15 0.08 15.11
CA ALA A 35 8.27 -0.45 14.36
C ALA A 35 8.95 0.62 13.48
N ILE A 36 8.17 1.47 12.81
CA ILE A 36 8.68 2.60 12.02
C ILE A 36 9.47 3.57 12.89
N GLU A 37 8.96 3.95 14.06
CA GLU A 37 9.68 4.85 14.97
C GLU A 37 10.99 4.24 15.47
N ARG A 38 11.03 2.91 15.67
CA ARG A 38 12.29 2.22 15.97
C ARG A 38 13.27 2.27 14.82
N LEU A 39 12.84 2.03 13.58
CA LEU A 39 13.69 2.14 12.39
C LEU A 39 14.26 3.56 12.27
N LYS A 40 13.42 4.59 12.44
CA LYS A 40 13.84 5.99 12.46
C LYS A 40 14.88 6.27 13.54
N SER A 41 14.71 5.73 14.75
CA SER A 41 15.66 5.92 15.85
C SER A 41 17.06 5.32 15.56
N TYR A 42 17.11 4.24 14.79
CA TYR A 42 18.36 3.63 14.33
C TYR A 42 18.84 4.17 12.97
N GLN A 43 18.19 5.22 12.44
CA GLN A 43 18.51 5.79 11.12
C GLN A 43 18.47 4.75 9.98
N VAL A 44 17.60 3.75 10.12
CA VAL A 44 17.38 2.73 9.08
C VAL A 44 16.36 3.26 8.09
N GLU A 45 16.75 3.38 6.83
CA GLU A 45 15.84 3.74 5.75
C GLU A 45 14.84 2.63 5.46
N PHE A 46 13.62 3.01 5.11
CA PHE A 46 12.56 2.08 4.76
C PHE A 46 11.65 2.62 3.66
N ASN A 47 11.00 1.68 2.99
CA ASN A 47 9.96 1.92 2.00
C ASN A 47 8.62 1.43 2.52
N THR A 48 7.53 1.93 1.96
CA THR A 48 6.17 1.46 2.28
C THR A 48 5.59 0.63 1.15
N LEU A 49 4.83 -0.41 1.51
CA LEU A 49 4.08 -1.25 0.59
C LEU A 49 2.59 -1.13 0.95
N THR A 50 1.82 -0.53 0.06
CA THR A 50 0.40 -0.24 0.25
C THR A 50 -0.42 -1.06 -0.73
N VAL A 51 -1.27 -1.93 -0.19
CA VAL A 51 -2.26 -2.63 -1.01
C VAL A 51 -3.43 -1.68 -1.26
N ILE A 52 -3.71 -1.39 -2.52
CA ILE A 52 -4.90 -0.70 -2.97
C ILE A 52 -6.06 -1.68 -2.90
N ASN A 53 -7.07 -1.32 -2.11
CA ASN A 53 -8.29 -2.08 -1.89
C ASN A 53 -9.51 -1.20 -2.15
N ASN A 54 -10.69 -1.82 -2.12
CA ASN A 54 -11.98 -1.17 -2.37
C ASN A 54 -12.36 -0.08 -1.36
N VAL A 55 -11.57 0.16 -0.30
CA VAL A 55 -11.80 1.25 0.66
C VAL A 55 -10.78 2.37 0.43
N ASN A 56 -9.49 2.08 0.50
CA ASN A 56 -8.46 3.12 0.45
C ASN A 56 -8.29 3.77 -0.93
N VAL A 57 -8.77 3.13 -2.00
CA VAL A 57 -8.82 3.71 -3.35
C VAL A 57 -9.63 5.02 -3.40
N HIS A 58 -10.55 5.22 -2.46
CA HIS A 58 -11.36 6.44 -2.35
C HIS A 58 -10.68 7.57 -1.56
N TYR A 59 -9.53 7.30 -0.94
CA TYR A 59 -8.79 8.26 -0.09
C TYR A 59 -7.33 8.44 -0.51
N PRO A 60 -7.02 8.64 -1.81
CA PRO A 60 -5.65 8.58 -2.31
C PRO A 60 -4.74 9.65 -1.70
N LEU A 61 -5.24 10.87 -1.56
CA LEU A 61 -4.52 11.98 -0.94
C LEU A 61 -4.20 11.72 0.52
N GLU A 62 -5.16 11.17 1.26
CA GLU A 62 -5.01 10.88 2.68
C GLU A 62 -3.94 9.80 2.90
N VAL A 63 -4.00 8.73 2.11
CA VAL A 63 -2.98 7.67 2.11
C VAL A 63 -1.61 8.25 1.77
N TYR A 64 -1.48 9.02 0.68
CA TYR A 64 -0.21 9.62 0.28
C TYR A 64 0.38 10.53 1.37
N HIS A 65 -0.41 11.47 1.89
CA HIS A 65 0.04 12.40 2.92
C HIS A 65 0.44 11.67 4.20
N PHE A 66 -0.31 10.65 4.59
CA PHE A 66 0.01 9.80 5.71
C PHE A 66 1.35 9.08 5.50
N LEU A 67 1.55 8.39 4.38
CA LEU A 67 2.79 7.68 4.08
C LEU A 67 4.00 8.62 4.06
N LYS A 68 3.81 9.85 3.55
CA LYS A 68 4.85 10.89 3.59
C LYS A 68 5.16 11.32 5.02
N SER A 69 4.12 11.52 5.85
CA SER A 69 4.29 11.99 7.24
C SER A 69 5.01 10.99 8.15
N ILE A 70 4.87 9.69 7.90
CA ILE A 70 5.55 8.65 8.69
C ILE A 70 7.01 8.45 8.27
N GLY A 71 7.48 9.15 7.23
CA GLY A 71 8.87 9.13 6.78
C GLY A 71 9.19 8.13 5.66
N SER A 72 8.18 7.68 4.90
CA SER A 72 8.42 6.78 3.76
C SER A 72 9.30 7.42 2.70
N LYS A 73 10.41 6.76 2.34
CA LYS A 73 11.33 7.25 1.30
C LYS A 73 10.84 6.93 -0.11
N HIS A 74 10.40 5.68 -0.32
CA HIS A 74 9.71 5.23 -1.53
C HIS A 74 8.39 4.57 -1.14
N MET A 75 7.34 4.80 -1.93
CA MET A 75 6.01 4.24 -1.73
C MET A 75 5.69 3.30 -2.89
N GLN A 76 5.46 2.03 -2.59
CA GLN A 76 5.04 1.02 -3.55
C GLN A 76 3.55 0.74 -3.34
N PHE A 77 2.78 0.79 -4.42
CA PHE A 77 1.37 0.47 -4.41
C PHE A 77 1.13 -0.87 -5.13
N ILE A 78 0.24 -1.69 -4.59
CA ILE A 78 -0.02 -3.07 -5.01
C ILE A 78 -1.52 -3.23 -5.19
N GLU A 79 -1.99 -3.68 -6.35
CA GLU A 79 -3.42 -3.89 -6.59
C GLU A 79 -3.88 -5.18 -5.91
N LEU A 80 -4.98 -5.12 -5.17
CA LEU A 80 -5.64 -6.32 -4.67
C LEU A 80 -6.40 -7.01 -5.81
N LEU A 81 -5.90 -8.15 -6.29
CA LEU A 81 -6.59 -9.00 -7.25
C LEU A 81 -7.38 -10.10 -6.52
N GLU A 82 -8.71 -10.14 -6.67
CA GLU A 82 -9.55 -11.24 -6.16
C GLU A 82 -9.64 -12.38 -7.19
N THR A 83 -9.43 -13.62 -6.75
CA THR A 83 -9.34 -14.85 -7.57
C THR A 83 -10.69 -15.54 -7.87
N GLY A 84 -11.81 -14.80 -7.91
CA GLY A 84 -13.14 -15.36 -8.20
C GLY A 84 -13.72 -14.89 -9.53
N THR A 85 -13.73 -13.58 -9.73
CA THR A 85 -14.08 -12.90 -10.97
C THR A 85 -13.45 -11.53 -10.87
N PRO A 86 -12.66 -11.11 -11.86
CA PRO A 86 -12.07 -9.79 -11.78
C PRO A 86 -13.14 -8.71 -11.90
N ASN A 87 -12.98 -7.60 -11.17
CA ASN A 87 -13.85 -6.42 -11.29
C ASN A 87 -13.80 -5.79 -12.71
N ILE A 88 -12.90 -6.27 -13.57
CA ILE A 88 -12.67 -5.85 -14.96
C ILE A 88 -12.36 -7.13 -15.76
N ASP A 89 -13.04 -7.38 -16.89
CA ASP A 89 -12.76 -8.54 -17.75
C ASP A 89 -11.28 -8.53 -18.21
N PHE A 90 -10.57 -9.63 -17.93
CA PHE A 90 -9.13 -9.81 -18.18
C PHE A 90 -8.83 -10.83 -19.29
N SER A 91 -9.82 -11.27 -20.07
CA SER A 91 -9.65 -12.31 -21.10
C SER A 91 -8.72 -11.95 -22.28
N GLY A 92 -8.00 -10.81 -22.25
CA GLY A 92 -7.26 -10.29 -23.40
C GLY A 92 -5.76 -10.01 -23.27
N HIS A 93 -5.13 -9.96 -22.08
CA HIS A 93 -3.79 -9.34 -21.98
C HIS A 93 -2.74 -10.11 -21.16
N SER A 94 -1.49 -10.06 -21.65
CA SER A 94 -0.36 -10.89 -21.25
C SER A 94 0.24 -10.54 -19.89
N GLU A 95 0.98 -11.51 -19.33
CA GLU A 95 1.52 -11.61 -17.97
C GLU A 95 2.49 -10.49 -17.52
N ASN A 96 2.64 -9.39 -18.26
CA ASN A 96 3.56 -8.28 -17.94
C ASN A 96 2.91 -6.90 -18.03
N THR A 97 1.63 -6.79 -17.68
CA THR A 97 0.91 -5.52 -17.81
C THR A 97 1.02 -4.71 -16.51
N PHE A 98 1.93 -3.74 -16.44
CA PHE A 98 1.81 -2.64 -15.47
C PHE A 98 0.52 -1.87 -15.80
N ARG A 99 -0.43 -1.77 -14.86
CA ARG A 99 -1.58 -0.86 -15.01
C ARG A 99 -1.32 0.44 -14.24
N ILE A 100 -1.69 1.54 -14.88
CA ILE A 100 -1.82 2.85 -14.25
C ILE A 100 -3.16 2.81 -13.50
N ILE A 101 -3.12 2.80 -12.17
CA ILE A 101 -4.28 3.17 -11.37
C ILE A 101 -4.23 4.69 -11.25
N ASP A 102 -5.29 5.37 -11.66
CA ASP A 102 -5.42 6.83 -11.47
C ASP A 102 -5.56 7.13 -9.98
N PHE A 103 -4.43 7.39 -9.33
CA PHE A 103 -4.36 7.87 -7.96
C PHE A 103 -4.33 9.39 -7.98
N PHE A 104 -5.52 9.99 -8.03
CA PHE A 104 -5.65 11.44 -8.23
C PHE A 104 -5.21 12.24 -7.00
N CYS A 105 -4.20 13.10 -7.16
CA CYS A 105 -3.71 14.01 -6.13
C CYS A 105 -4.00 15.47 -6.53
N ALA A 106 -5.09 16.05 -6.02
CA ALA A 106 -5.60 17.36 -6.43
C ALA A 106 -4.60 18.53 -6.28
N SER A 107 -3.59 18.42 -5.40
CA SER A 107 -2.59 19.48 -5.18
C SER A 107 -1.37 19.42 -6.12
N HIS A 108 -1.19 18.33 -6.87
CA HIS A 108 -0.01 18.10 -7.71
C HIS A 108 -0.33 17.50 -9.10
N GLY A 109 -1.60 17.39 -9.49
CA GLY A 109 -2.04 16.78 -10.75
C GLY A 109 -2.20 15.25 -10.70
N LEU A 110 -2.47 14.64 -11.85
CA LEU A 110 -2.55 13.17 -12.01
C LEU A 110 -1.15 12.56 -11.79
N TRP A 111 -0.98 11.75 -10.73
CA TRP A 111 0.18 10.88 -10.59
C TRP A 111 -0.21 9.49 -11.08
N GLN A 112 0.43 9.05 -12.16
CA GLN A 112 0.38 7.65 -12.58
C GLN A 112 1.22 6.86 -11.59
N VAL A 113 0.57 6.08 -10.73
CA VAL A 113 1.28 5.21 -9.80
C VAL A 113 1.46 3.86 -10.47
N TYR A 114 2.70 3.41 -10.59
CA TYR A 114 3.02 2.06 -11.04
C TYR A 114 2.59 1.07 -9.98
N VAL A 115 1.63 0.23 -10.32
CA VAL A 115 1.11 -0.78 -9.42
C VAL A 115 1.65 -2.14 -9.84
N ASN A 116 2.37 -2.79 -8.92
CA ASN A 116 2.83 -4.16 -9.12
C ASN A 116 1.69 -5.11 -8.76
N HIS A 117 1.33 -6.02 -9.67
CA HIS A 117 0.34 -7.06 -9.40
C HIS A 117 0.93 -8.11 -8.44
N PHE A 118 0.21 -8.39 -7.35
CA PHE A 118 0.47 -9.55 -6.49
C PHE A 118 -0.81 -10.37 -6.37
N TYR A 119 -0.73 -11.65 -6.72
CA TYR A 119 -1.82 -12.60 -6.53
C TYR A 119 -1.86 -13.02 -5.06
N ALA A 120 -2.98 -12.76 -4.38
CA ALA A 120 -3.25 -13.39 -3.09
C ALA A 120 -3.70 -14.84 -3.35
N MET A 121 -2.85 -15.81 -3.01
CA MET A 121 -3.28 -17.22 -2.98
C MET A 121 -4.11 -17.43 -1.72
N GLY A 122 -5.39 -17.76 -1.91
CA GLY A 122 -6.30 -18.19 -0.85
C GLY A 122 -6.04 -19.62 -0.40
#